data_AF-A0A225V8M3-F1
#
_entry.id   AF-A0A225V8M3-F1
#
_cell.length_a   1.000
_cell.length_b   1.000
_cell.length_c   1.000
_cell.angle_alpha   90.00
_cell.angle_beta   90.00
_cell.angle_gamma   90.00
#
_symmetry.space_group_name_H-M   'P 1'
#
loop_
_entity.id
_entity.type
_entity.pdbx_description
1 polymer ?
#
loop_
_entity_poly.entity_id
_entity_poly.type
_entity_poly.pdbx_seq_one_letter_code
_entity_poly.pdbx_strand_id
1 'polypeptide(L)' 'MHLVGRDGNLQNCIISFSLVPSEDNDIYFWFFNNLSKSGVDVTNIPIFCGRDVVMLSIAGTLTLNVKYSTASCRAR' A
#
# COMPACT_ATOMS: atom_id res chain seq x y z
N MET A 1 4.55 6.78 -3.90
CA MET A 1 3.58 5.88 -3.21
C MET A 1 2.43 6.68 -2.62
N HIS A 2 1.20 6.19 -2.80
CA HIS A 2 -0.01 6.84 -2.29
C HIS A 2 -0.96 5.79 -1.72
N LEU A 3 -1.28 5.92 -0.42
CA LEU A 3 -2.20 5.03 0.28
C LEU A 3 -3.52 5.76 0.54
N VAL A 4 -4.58 5.23 -0.05
CA VAL A 4 -5.95 5.74 0.08
C VAL A 4 -6.77 4.73 0.86
N GLY A 5 -7.53 5.23 1.84
CA GLY A 5 -8.45 4.44 2.65
C GLY A 5 -9.88 4.95 2.56
N ARG A 6 -10.72 4.43 3.45
CA ARG A 6 -12.05 4.97 3.72
C ARG A 6 -12.19 5.29 5.20
N ASP A 7 -12.86 6.39 5.50
CA ASP A 7 -13.22 6.75 6.87
C ASP A 7 -14.47 5.99 7.37
N GLY A 8 -14.90 6.28 8.59
CA GLY A 8 -16.10 5.68 9.18
C GLY A 8 -17.42 6.03 8.46
N ASN A 9 -17.40 7.00 7.55
CA ASN A 9 -18.53 7.41 6.72
C ASN A 9 -18.40 6.90 5.27
N LEU A 10 -17.50 5.95 5.04
CA LEU A 10 -17.19 5.36 3.73
C LEU A 10 -16.69 6.37 2.69
N GLN A 11 -16.25 7.55 3.11
CA GLN A 11 -15.64 8.53 2.21
C GLN A 11 -14.17 8.19 2.00
N ASN A 12 -13.70 8.38 0.77
CA ASN A 12 -12.29 8.17 0.46
C ASN A 12 -11.44 9.21 1.19
N CYS A 13 -10.39 8.77 1.86
CA CYS A 13 -9.44 9.65 2.54
C CYS A 13 -7.99 9.25 2.20
N ILE A 14 -7.11 10.24 2.18
CA ILE A 14 -5.67 9.99 2.04
C ILE A 14 -5.15 9.58 3.41
N ILE A 15 -4.61 8.37 3.52
CA ILE A 15 -3.95 7.89 4.74
C ILE A 15 -2.51 8.41 4.77
N SER A 16 -1.79 8.25 3.65
CA SER A 16 -0.40 8.66 3.54
C SER A 16 0.01 8.82 2.08
N PHE A 17 0.94 9.72 1.84
CA PHE A 17 1.58 9.88 0.53
C PHE A 17 3.08 10.11 0.73
N SER A 18 3.87 9.64 -0.24
CA SER A 18 5.30 9.91 -0.29
C SER A 18 5.74 10.06 -1.74
N LEU A 19 6.54 11.10 -1.98
CA LEU A 19 7.25 11.32 -3.23
C LEU A 19 8.61 10.63 -3.15
N VAL A 20 8.83 9.66 -4.02
CA VAL A 20 10.04 8.83 -4.05
C VAL A 20 10.58 8.77 -5.48
N PRO A 21 11.91 8.66 -5.66
CA PRO A 21 12.53 8.64 -6.99
C PRO A 21 12.15 7.39 -7.79
N SER A 22 11.97 6.24 -7.12
CA SER A 22 11.54 4.98 -7.71
C SER A 22 10.81 4.11 -6.69
N GLU A 23 9.95 3.22 -7.17
CA GLU A 23 9.32 2.18 -6.34
C GLU A 23 10.20 0.93 -6.37
N ASP A 24 10.92 0.69 -5.27
CA ASP A 24 11.77 -0.49 -5.07
C ASP A 24 11.52 -1.11 -3.67
N ASN A 25 12.18 -2.23 -3.39
CA ASN A 25 11.95 -2.99 -2.15
C ASN A 25 12.25 -2.16 -0.90
N ASP A 26 13.34 -1.39 -0.91
CA ASP A 26 13.78 -0.60 0.24
C ASP A 26 12.80 0.56 0.49
N ILE A 27 12.32 1.18 -0.59
CA ILE A 27 11.35 2.26 -0.55
C ILE A 27 9.99 1.76 -0.04
N TYR A 28 9.50 0.61 -0.51
CA TYR A 28 8.27 0.02 0.03
C TYR A 28 8.41 -0.36 1.51
N PHE A 29 9.52 -1.00 1.88
CA PHE A 29 9.79 -1.36 3.27
C PHE A 29 9.83 -0.12 4.16
N TRP A 30 10.57 0.91 3.75
CA TRP A 30 10.63 2.21 4.43
C TRP A 30 9.23 2.81 4.61
N PHE A 31 8.39 2.80 3.57
CA PHE A 31 7.05 3.39 3.64
C PHE A 31 6.14 2.68 4.64
N PHE A 32 6.04 1.36 4.58
CA PHE A 32 5.21 0.59 5.51
C PHE A 32 5.75 0.63 6.95
N ASN A 33 7.07 0.65 7.12
CA ASN A 33 7.68 0.82 8.43
C ASN A 33 7.35 2.21 9.03
N ASN A 34 7.37 3.28 8.24
CA ASN A 34 6.96 4.61 8.72
C ASN A 34 5.47 4.69 9.04
N LEU A 35 4.61 4.03 8.25
CA LEU A 35 3.19 3.91 8.58
C LEU A 35 3.00 3.26 9.96
N SER A 36 3.63 2.11 10.19
CA SER A 36 3.57 1.41 11.48
C SER A 36 4.09 2.29 12.63
N LYS A 37 5.22 2.99 12.45
CA LYS A 37 5.77 3.93 13.45
C LYS A 37 4.84 5.11 13.75
N SER A 38 4.02 5.53 12.79
CA SER A 38 3.00 6.57 12.98
C SER A 38 1.73 6.08 13.68
N GLY A 39 1.66 4.78 14.03
CA GLY A 39 0.50 4.15 14.65
C GLY A 39 -0.55 3.67 13.64
N VAL A 40 -0.24 3.70 12.34
CA VAL A 40 -1.13 3.20 11.29
C VAL A 40 -0.74 1.75 10.97
N ASP A 41 -1.45 0.80 11.58
CA ASP A 41 -1.31 -0.63 11.29
C ASP A 41 -2.26 -1.06 10.16
N VAL A 42 -1.68 -1.58 9.08
CA VAL A 42 -2.41 -2.04 7.88
C VAL A 42 -2.27 -3.53 7.63
N THR A 43 -1.59 -4.29 8.51
CA THR A 43 -1.26 -5.71 8.29
C THR A 43 -2.49 -6.59 8.07
N ASN A 44 -3.55 -6.37 8.85
CA ASN A 44 -4.82 -7.12 8.75
C ASN A 44 -5.86 -6.49 7.82
N ILE A 45 -5.54 -5.36 7.18
CA ILE A 45 -6.47 -4.62 6.32
C ILE A 45 -6.22 -5.01 4.86
N PRO A 46 -7.26 -5.31 4.06
CA PRO A 46 -7.06 -5.60 2.65
C PRO A 46 -6.55 -4.36 1.89
N ILE A 47 -5.33 -4.43 1.37
CA ILE A 47 -4.70 -3.39 0.55
C ILE A 47 -4.86 -3.77 -0.92
N PHE A 48 -5.52 -2.91 -1.70
CA PHE A 48 -5.68 -3.12 -3.13
C PHE A 48 -4.59 -2.36 -3.90
N CYS A 49 -3.78 -3.07 -4.68
CA CYS A 49 -2.72 -2.47 -5.48
C CYS A 49 -2.68 -3.01 -6.93
N GLY A 50 -1.83 -2.40 -7.76
CA GLY A 50 -1.49 -2.93 -9.07
C GLY A 50 -0.71 -4.25 -8.98
N ARG A 51 -0.47 -4.89 -10.13
CA ARG A 51 0.37 -6.10 -10.21
C ARG A 51 1.85 -5.70 -10.31
N ASP A 52 2.39 -5.25 -9.19
CA ASP A 52 3.82 -4.97 -9.07
C ASP A 52 4.53 -6.10 -8.31
N VAL A 53 5.62 -6.61 -8.90
CA VAL A 53 6.43 -7.70 -8.34
C VAL A 53 7.14 -7.30 -7.05
N VAL A 54 7.52 -6.02 -6.93
CA VAL A 54 8.21 -5.49 -5.76
C VAL A 54 7.23 -5.43 -4.59
N MET A 55 6.04 -4.88 -4.81
CA MET A 55 4.95 -4.87 -3.81
C MET A 55 4.59 -6.28 -3.32
N LEU A 56 4.56 -7.28 -4.20
CA LEU A 56 4.29 -8.68 -3.81
C LEU A 56 5.40 -9.28 -2.94
N SER A 57 6.66 -8.99 -3.25
CA SER A 57 7.80 -9.43 -2.44
C SER A 57 7.69 -8.87 -1.01
N ILE A 58 7.44 -7.56 -0.89
CA ILE A 58 7.33 -6.89 0.41
C ILE A 58 6.09 -7.33 1.18
N ALA A 59 4.98 -7.63 0.50
CA ALA A 59 3.78 -8.14 1.14
C ALA A 59 4.03 -9.43 1.93
N GLY A 60 4.85 -10.35 1.38
CA GLY A 60 5.25 -11.56 2.07
C GLY A 60 6.12 -11.28 3.30
N THR A 61 7.09 -10.37 3.17
CA THR A 61 8.02 -10.02 4.26
C THR A 61 7.32 -9.31 5.43
N LEU A 62 6.38 -8.40 5.13
CA LEU A 62 5.70 -7.58 6.13
C LEU A 62 4.33 -8.13 6.55
N THR A 63 3.98 -9.35 6.11
CA THR A 63 2.68 -9.99 6.38
C THR A 63 1.50 -9.07 5.99
N LEU A 64 1.60 -8.39 4.84
CA LEU A 64 0.55 -7.49 4.36
C LEU A 64 -0.54 -8.29 3.63
N ASN A 65 -1.81 -8.00 3.92
CA ASN A 65 -2.94 -8.56 3.21
C ASN A 65 -3.20 -7.84 1.88
N VAL A 66 -2.50 -8.24 0.82
CA VAL A 66 -2.59 -7.60 -0.50
C VAL A 66 -3.62 -8.29 -1.41
N LYS A 67 -4.37 -7.48 -2.16
CA LYS A 67 -5.32 -7.89 -3.21
C LYS A 67 -5.03 -7.10 -4.49
N TYR A 68 -5.32 -7.71 -5.64
CA TYR A 68 -5.17 -7.02 -6.92
C TYR A 68 -6.40 -6.16 -7.22
N SER A 69 -6.17 -4.90 -7.59
CA SER A 69 -7.22 -4.01 -8.06
C SER A 69 -7.60 -4.32 -9.51
N THR A 70 -8.90 -4.46 -9.79
CA THR A 70 -9.42 -4.62 -11.16
C THR A 70 -9.32 -3.34 -11.98
N ALA A 71 -9.25 -2.17 -11.34
CA ALA A 71 -9.06 -0.88 -12.01
C ALA A 71 -7.70 -0.82 -12.73
N SER A 72 -6.65 -1.35 -12.11
CA SER A 72 -5.31 -1.46 -12.70
C SER A 72 -5.22 -2.53 -13.79
N CYS A 73 -6.18 -3.44 -13.88
CA CYS A 73 -6.23 -4.48 -14.91
C CYS A 73 -6.85 -4.00 -16.24
N ARG A 74 -7.60 -2.88 -16.24
CA ARG A 74 -8.26 -2.33 -17.45
C ARG A 74 -7.36 -1.42 -18.30
N ALA A 75 -6.12 -1.18 -17.88
CA ALA A 75 -5.19 -0.25 -18.53
C ALA A 75 -4.24 -0.93 -19.55
N ARG A 76 -4.64 -2.07 -20.13
CA ARG A 76 -3.93 -2.71 -21.25
C ARG A 76 -4.88 -2.94 -22.40
#